data_AF-A0A7C2S131-F1
#
_entry.id   AF-A0A7C2S131-F1
#
_cell.length_a   1.000
_cell.length_b   1.000
_cell.length_c   1.000
_cell.angle_alpha   90.00
_cell.angle_beta   90.00
_cell.angle_gamma   90.00
#
_symmetry.space_group_name_H-M   'P 1'
#
loop_
_entity.id
_entity.type
_entity.pdbx_description
1 polymer ?
#
loop_
_entity_poly.entity_id
_entity_poly.type
_entity_poly.pdbx_seq_one_letter_code
_entity_poly.pdbx_strand_id
1 'polypeptide(L)'
;YMDRMRIRIERGEGDTQTRVFLTSQRMDLTEKKEAINGNDYEGFTWSSAPENREFDAEMLERLMVTLTGDEAQSKQQIASSLQPRVSFVNEENKQYLLLDQSMPVAFNRSRAAVERLGFDIVKGDLASESLQLSHPNPRQLYQGIALRGVELKPTIGTTPVTLTLSLKPLSAGKTQINMQDIKGDKDLPQFSTVLGQQLSNQLR
;
A
#
# COMPACT_ATOMS: atom_id res chain seq x y z
N TYR A 1 1.69 14.20 -20.67
CA TYR A 1 2.27 13.92 -19.35
C TYR A 1 3.76 14.18 -19.38
N MET A 2 4.36 14.48 -18.23
CA MET A 2 5.79 14.63 -18.00
C MET A 2 6.17 13.74 -16.83
N ASP A 3 7.19 12.91 -16.99
CA ASP A 3 7.72 12.08 -15.92
C ASP A 3 9.05 12.68 -15.44
N ARG A 4 9.13 12.99 -14.13
CA ARG A 4 10.33 13.56 -13.49
C ARG A 4 10.99 12.51 -12.61
N MET A 5 12.28 12.30 -12.80
CA MET A 5 13.09 11.39 -11.99
C MET A 5 14.04 12.15 -11.08
N ARG A 6 14.20 11.67 -9.85
CA ARG A 6 15.23 12.11 -8.93
C ARG A 6 15.98 10.90 -8.40
N ILE A 7 17.30 10.95 -8.52
CA ILE A 7 18.23 10.00 -7.92
C ILE A 7 18.90 10.71 -6.75
N ARG A 8 18.94 10.06 -5.60
CA ARG A 8 19.66 10.53 -4.41
C ARG A 8 20.63 9.46 -3.96
N ILE A 9 21.88 9.84 -3.73
CA ILE A 9 22.95 8.95 -3.32
C ILE A 9 23.36 9.36 -1.91
N GLU A 10 23.38 8.40 -0.99
CA GLU A 10 23.72 8.60 0.42
C GLU A 10 24.73 7.55 0.88
N ARG A 11 25.49 7.85 1.95
CA ARG A 11 26.33 6.86 2.61
C ARG A 11 25.46 5.77 3.26
N GLY A 12 25.86 4.52 3.13
CA GLY A 12 25.18 3.39 3.77
C GLY A 12 25.50 3.26 5.26
N GLU A 13 25.06 2.17 5.87
CA GLU A 13 25.24 1.92 7.32
C GLU A 13 26.69 1.63 7.71
N GLY A 14 27.56 1.32 6.74
CA GLY A 14 29.00 1.13 6.94
C GLY A 14 29.82 1.78 5.83
N ASP A 15 31.13 1.81 6.02
CA ASP A 15 32.09 2.49 5.12
C ASP A 15 32.17 1.89 3.71
N THR A 16 31.63 0.69 3.52
CA THR A 16 31.61 -0.04 2.25
C THR A 16 30.24 -0.03 1.57
N GLN A 17 29.27 0.71 2.10
CA GLN A 17 27.90 0.73 1.58
C GLN A 17 27.52 2.12 1.06
N THR A 18 26.78 2.13 -0.06
CA THR A 18 26.15 3.32 -0.63
C THR A 18 24.67 3.01 -0.86
N ARG A 19 23.81 3.94 -0.47
CA ARG A 19 22.37 3.86 -0.70
C ARG A 19 22.01 4.73 -1.89
N VAL A 20 21.32 4.15 -2.86
CA VAL A 20 20.80 4.87 -4.02
C VAL A 20 19.28 4.82 -3.94
N PHE A 21 18.67 6.00 -3.86
CA PHE A 21 17.22 6.16 -3.85
C PHE A 21 16.78 6.69 -5.20
N LEU A 22 15.71 6.13 -5.73
CA LEU A 22 15.08 6.53 -6.97
C LEU A 22 13.63 6.87 -6.67
N THR A 23 13.22 8.07 -7.07
CA THR A 23 11.85 8.57 -6.91
C THR A 23 11.38 9.15 -8.23
N SER A 24 10.17 8.81 -8.65
CA SER A 24 9.53 9.36 -9.83
C SER A 24 8.36 10.26 -9.44
N GLN A 25 7.97 11.14 -10.36
CA GLN A 25 6.74 11.90 -10.28
C GLN A 25 6.16 12.07 -11.68
N ARG A 26 4.93 11.62 -11.90
CA ARG A 26 4.16 11.91 -13.11
C ARG A 26 3.38 13.21 -12.95
N MET A 27 3.41 14.04 -13.99
CA MET A 27 2.65 15.28 -14.09
C MET A 27 1.80 15.26 -15.36
N ASP A 28 0.52 15.60 -15.24
CA ASP A 28 -0.37 15.81 -16.38
C ASP A 28 -0.52 17.30 -16.67
N LEU A 29 -0.67 17.60 -17.95
CA LEU A 29 -0.99 18.94 -18.41
C LEU A 29 -2.49 19.14 -18.20
N THR A 30 -2.86 19.97 -17.22
CA THR A 30 -4.26 20.26 -16.88
C THR A 30 -4.63 21.69 -17.23
N GLU A 31 -5.87 21.87 -17.65
CA GLU A 31 -6.44 23.19 -17.87
C GLU A 31 -6.63 23.92 -16.53
N LYS A 32 -6.22 25.18 -16.48
CA LYS A 32 -6.39 26.03 -15.30
C LYS A 32 -7.87 26.40 -15.15
N LYS A 33 -8.56 25.81 -14.16
CA LYS A 33 -10.01 25.99 -13.95
C LYS A 33 -10.45 27.28 -13.24
N GLU A 34 -9.55 28.18 -12.87
CA GLU A 34 -9.94 29.40 -12.16
C GLU A 34 -10.22 30.57 -13.11
N ALA A 35 -11.50 30.93 -13.25
CA ALA A 35 -11.90 32.20 -13.83
C ALA A 35 -11.65 33.33 -12.82
N ILE A 36 -10.58 34.09 -13.01
CA ILE A 36 -10.39 35.37 -12.32
C ILE A 36 -10.89 36.47 -13.27
N ASN A 37 -12.09 37.01 -12.96
CA ASN A 37 -12.64 38.25 -13.49
C ASN A 37 -12.44 38.52 -15.00
N GLY A 38 -13.29 37.92 -15.82
CA GLY A 38 -13.67 38.49 -17.13
C GLY A 38 -12.61 38.50 -18.24
N ASN A 39 -11.47 37.83 -18.06
CA ASN A 39 -10.53 37.56 -19.14
C ASN A 39 -10.48 36.07 -19.44
N ASP A 40 -10.74 35.70 -20.69
CA ASP A 40 -10.55 34.35 -21.20
C ASP A 40 -9.08 33.94 -20.99
N TYR A 41 -8.85 33.00 -20.08
CA TYR A 41 -7.55 32.41 -19.83
C TYR A 41 -7.47 31.05 -20.52
N GLU A 42 -6.72 30.97 -21.61
CA GLU A 42 -6.24 29.71 -22.17
C GLU A 42 -4.85 29.42 -21.56
N GLY A 43 -4.80 28.66 -20.47
CA GLY A 43 -3.55 28.32 -19.81
C GLY A 43 -3.54 26.88 -19.31
N PHE A 44 -2.50 26.16 -19.67
CA PHE A 44 -2.23 24.84 -19.12
C PHE A 44 -1.23 24.93 -17.95
N THR A 45 -1.42 24.10 -16.92
CA THR A 45 -0.46 23.92 -15.83
C THR A 45 -0.09 22.45 -15.69
N TRP A 46 1.09 22.17 -15.15
CA TRP A 46 1.48 20.80 -14.81
C TRP A 46 0.98 20.46 -13.41
N SER A 47 0.07 19.51 -13.29
CA SER A 47 -0.46 19.02 -12.00
C SER A 47 0.00 17.58 -11.73
N SER A 48 0.12 17.20 -10.47
CA SER A 48 0.44 15.81 -10.09
C SER A 48 -0.61 14.85 -10.67
N ALA A 49 -0.14 13.71 -11.17
CA ALA A 49 -0.97 12.64 -11.71
C ALA A 49 -0.65 11.32 -11.01
N PRO A 50 -1.49 10.27 -11.16
CA PRO A 50 -1.20 8.95 -10.60
C PRO A 50 0.17 8.41 -11.04
N GLU A 51 0.86 7.75 -10.11
CA GLU A 51 2.18 7.15 -10.35
C GLU A 51 2.14 6.10 -11.46
N ASN A 52 3.19 6.06 -12.28
CA ASN A 52 3.36 5.04 -13.31
C ASN A 52 4.37 3.97 -12.87
N ARG A 53 3.87 2.88 -12.31
CA ARG A 53 4.70 1.78 -11.80
C ARG A 53 5.55 1.10 -12.87
N GLU A 54 5.09 1.08 -14.13
CA GLU A 54 5.86 0.50 -15.24
C GLU A 54 7.10 1.35 -15.54
N PHE A 55 6.94 2.68 -15.50
CA PHE A 55 8.06 3.61 -15.66
C PHE A 55 9.06 3.50 -14.50
N ASP A 56 8.57 3.35 -13.27
CA ASP A 56 9.45 3.18 -12.09
C ASP A 56 10.28 1.91 -12.20
N ALA A 57 9.64 0.81 -12.62
CA ALA A 57 10.30 -0.47 -12.86
C ALA A 57 11.37 -0.35 -13.95
N GLU A 58 11.05 0.29 -15.08
CA GLU A 58 12.00 0.51 -16.18
C GLU A 58 13.19 1.38 -15.77
N MET A 59 12.96 2.46 -15.01
CA MET A 59 14.03 3.33 -14.57
C MET A 59 14.93 2.67 -13.51
N LEU A 60 14.33 1.89 -12.60
CA LEU A 60 15.09 1.04 -11.68
C LEU A 60 15.93 0.02 -12.46
N GLU A 61 15.37 -0.56 -13.53
CA GLU A 61 16.11 -1.49 -14.38
C GLU A 61 17.35 -0.88 -15.00
N ARG A 62 17.18 0.25 -15.69
CA ARG A 62 18.28 0.97 -16.32
C ARG A 62 19.36 1.34 -15.30
N LEU A 63 18.98 1.75 -14.09
CA LEU A 63 19.92 2.06 -13.02
C LEU A 63 20.70 0.82 -12.58
N MET A 64 20.02 -0.30 -12.35
CA MET A 64 20.66 -1.55 -11.91
C MET A 64 21.62 -2.10 -12.97
N VAL A 65 21.22 -2.08 -14.24
CA VAL A 65 22.09 -2.48 -15.36
C VAL A 65 23.33 -1.58 -15.41
N THR A 66 23.15 -0.28 -15.22
CA THR A 66 24.27 0.68 -15.19
C THR A 66 25.23 0.42 -14.04
N LEU A 67 24.71 0.05 -12.86
CA LEU A 67 25.52 -0.18 -11.66
C LEU A 67 26.22 -1.54 -11.65
N THR A 68 25.59 -2.57 -12.19
CA THR A 68 26.10 -3.96 -12.14
C THR A 68 26.83 -4.38 -13.41
N GLY A 69 26.54 -3.75 -14.55
CA GLY A 69 27.04 -4.18 -15.87
C GLY A 69 26.43 -5.51 -16.36
N ASP A 70 25.50 -6.10 -15.62
CA ASP A 70 24.88 -7.40 -15.91
C ASP A 70 23.36 -7.25 -16.00
N GLU A 71 22.85 -7.34 -17.22
CA GLU A 71 21.43 -7.23 -17.51
C GLU A 71 20.60 -8.38 -16.93
N ALA A 72 21.15 -9.60 -16.89
CA ALA A 72 20.45 -10.77 -16.37
C ALA A 72 20.34 -10.72 -14.84
N GLN A 73 21.42 -10.35 -14.16
CA GLN A 73 21.42 -10.13 -12.71
C GLN A 73 20.49 -8.98 -12.33
N SER A 74 20.53 -7.87 -13.08
CA SER A 74 19.64 -6.72 -12.87
C SER A 74 18.19 -7.13 -12.99
N LYS A 75 17.80 -7.78 -14.10
CA LYS A 75 16.43 -8.27 -14.33
C LYS A 75 15.94 -9.17 -13.20
N GLN A 76 16.77 -10.09 -12.71
CA GLN A 76 16.40 -10.95 -11.57
C GLN A 76 16.20 -10.14 -10.28
N GLN A 77 17.08 -9.19 -9.98
CA GLN A 77 16.96 -8.37 -8.77
C GLN A 77 15.75 -7.43 -8.84
N ILE A 78 15.46 -6.83 -9.99
CA ILE A 78 14.27 -5.99 -10.18
C ILE A 78 13.01 -6.83 -10.09
N ALA A 79 12.95 -7.95 -10.81
CA ALA A 79 11.83 -8.88 -10.74
C ALA A 79 11.54 -9.31 -9.30
N SER A 80 12.58 -9.53 -8.49
CA SER A 80 12.44 -9.82 -7.05
C SER A 80 11.97 -8.62 -6.21
N SER A 81 12.41 -7.40 -6.55
CA SER A 81 11.97 -6.17 -5.88
C SER A 81 10.52 -5.81 -6.17
N LEU A 82 10.03 -6.16 -7.37
CA LEU A 82 8.67 -5.93 -7.86
C LEU A 82 7.71 -7.08 -7.51
N GLN A 83 8.21 -8.21 -6.99
CA GLN A 83 7.33 -9.28 -6.52
C GLN A 83 6.43 -8.75 -5.39
N PRO A 84 5.12 -9.02 -5.43
CA PRO A 84 4.22 -8.73 -4.33
C PRO A 84 4.76 -9.39 -3.06
N ARG A 85 5.24 -8.58 -2.11
CA ARG A 85 5.74 -9.08 -0.82
C ARG A 85 4.62 -9.46 0.14
N VAL A 86 3.38 -9.42 -0.34
CA VAL A 86 2.16 -9.74 0.39
C VAL A 86 1.24 -10.59 -0.47
N SER A 87 0.75 -11.69 0.09
CA SER A 87 -0.31 -12.51 -0.48
C SER A 87 -1.52 -12.50 0.45
N PHE A 88 -2.71 -12.24 -0.07
CA PHE A 88 -3.94 -12.42 0.70
C PHE A 88 -4.52 -13.81 0.41
N VAL A 89 -4.52 -14.67 1.42
CA VAL A 89 -5.14 -16.00 1.36
C VAL A 89 -6.59 -15.84 1.81
N ASN A 90 -7.52 -16.25 0.94
CA ASN A 90 -8.96 -16.19 1.18
C ASN A 90 -9.62 -17.48 0.70
N GLU A 91 -9.74 -18.44 1.61
CA GLU A 91 -10.35 -19.75 1.42
C GLU A 91 -11.51 -19.92 2.44
N GLU A 92 -12.41 -20.88 2.22
CA GLU A 92 -13.67 -21.04 2.98
C GLU A 92 -13.53 -20.95 4.52
N ASN A 93 -12.40 -21.38 5.08
CA ASN A 93 -12.14 -21.35 6.52
C ASN A 93 -10.81 -20.66 6.90
N LYS A 94 -10.16 -19.96 5.95
CA LYS A 94 -8.84 -19.35 6.17
C LYS A 94 -8.74 -18.00 5.47
N GLN A 95 -8.62 -16.94 6.27
CA GLN A 95 -8.38 -15.59 5.78
C GLN A 95 -7.21 -14.94 6.51
N TYR A 96 -6.11 -14.68 5.81
CA TYR A 96 -4.92 -14.05 6.37
C TYR A 96 -4.07 -13.39 5.29
N LEU A 97 -3.23 -12.43 5.67
CA LEU A 97 -2.16 -11.92 4.81
C LEU A 97 -0.85 -12.62 5.14
N LEU A 98 -0.09 -13.01 4.13
CA LEU A 98 1.25 -13.57 4.26
C LEU A 98 2.25 -12.57 3.69
N LEU A 99 3.15 -12.07 4.52
CA LEU A 99 4.20 -11.14 4.13
C LEU A 99 5.56 -11.85 4.08
N ASP A 100 6.28 -11.66 2.99
CA ASP A 100 7.65 -12.15 2.81
C ASP A 100 8.67 -11.21 3.48
N GLN A 101 8.39 -10.85 4.73
CA GLN A 101 9.18 -9.91 5.52
C GLN A 101 9.15 -10.29 7.00
N SER A 102 10.26 -9.97 7.68
CA SER A 102 10.39 -10.22 9.11
C SER A 102 9.37 -9.43 9.90
N MET A 103 9.01 -9.95 11.07
CA MET A 103 7.94 -9.40 11.89
C MET A 103 8.13 -7.91 12.24
N PRO A 104 9.32 -7.38 12.59
CA PRO A 104 9.50 -5.94 12.82
C PRO A 104 9.18 -5.07 11.60
N VAL A 105 9.55 -5.54 10.40
CA VAL A 105 9.28 -4.82 9.15
C VAL A 105 7.80 -4.91 8.80
N ALA A 106 7.23 -6.11 8.87
CA ALA A 106 5.81 -6.35 8.63
C ALA A 106 4.93 -5.53 9.58
N PHE A 107 5.31 -5.41 10.85
CA PHE A 107 4.60 -4.63 11.86
C PHE A 107 4.55 -3.14 11.51
N ASN A 108 5.71 -2.53 11.22
CA ASN A 108 5.78 -1.11 10.86
C ASN A 108 5.03 -0.81 9.55
N ARG A 109 5.13 -1.68 8.54
CA ARG A 109 4.35 -1.52 7.29
C ARG A 109 2.86 -1.66 7.55
N SER A 110 2.44 -2.59 8.41
CA SER A 110 1.03 -2.79 8.76
C SER A 110 0.45 -1.56 9.45
N ARG A 111 1.18 -0.93 10.38
CA ARG A 111 0.77 0.34 11.01
C ARG A 111 0.52 1.44 9.97
N ALA A 112 1.48 1.67 9.09
CA ALA A 112 1.33 2.69 8.04
C ALA A 112 0.18 2.36 7.07
N ALA A 113 -0.02 1.08 6.74
CA ALA A 113 -1.10 0.65 5.86
C ALA A 113 -2.49 0.87 6.49
N VAL A 114 -2.67 0.53 7.77
CA VAL A 114 -3.98 0.71 8.44
C VAL A 114 -4.31 2.19 8.63
N GLU A 115 -3.32 3.04 8.93
CA GLU A 115 -3.51 4.49 9.04
C GLU A 115 -3.95 5.10 7.70
N ARG A 116 -3.34 4.68 6.58
CA ARG A 116 -3.78 5.12 5.23
C ARG A 116 -5.18 4.67 4.87
N LEU A 117 -5.64 3.55 5.42
CA LEU A 117 -7.01 3.07 5.27
C LEU A 117 -8.00 3.78 6.20
N GLY A 118 -7.55 4.71 7.05
CA GLY A 118 -8.42 5.48 7.94
C GLY A 118 -8.72 4.79 9.28
N PHE A 119 -7.93 3.79 9.68
CA PHE A 119 -8.02 3.21 11.01
C PHE A 119 -7.25 4.04 12.04
N ASP A 120 -7.86 4.23 13.20
CA ASP A 120 -7.18 4.64 14.42
C ASP A 120 -6.53 3.43 15.09
N ILE A 121 -5.25 3.55 15.45
CA ILE A 121 -4.55 2.53 16.24
C ILE A 121 -4.84 2.79 17.72
N VAL A 122 -5.75 2.00 18.31
CA VAL A 122 -6.14 2.10 19.72
C VAL A 122 -5.02 1.61 20.64
N LYS A 123 -4.38 0.49 20.25
CA LYS A 123 -3.24 -0.09 20.97
C LYS A 123 -2.41 -0.87 19.97
N GLY A 124 -1.09 -0.75 20.02
CA GLY A 124 -0.24 -1.52 19.14
C GLY A 124 1.19 -1.57 19.64
N ASP A 125 1.66 -2.77 19.93
CA ASP A 125 3.01 -2.99 20.40
C ASP A 125 3.65 -4.20 19.70
N LEU A 126 4.95 -4.08 19.43
CA LEU A 126 5.70 -5.11 18.74
C LEU A 126 5.82 -6.37 19.61
N ALA A 127 6.06 -6.22 20.92
CA ALA A 127 6.18 -7.35 21.83
C ALA A 127 4.84 -8.08 22.03
N SER A 128 3.70 -7.39 21.92
CA SER A 128 2.38 -8.04 21.91
C SER A 128 1.96 -8.59 20.54
N GLU A 129 2.79 -8.44 19.51
CA GLU A 129 2.57 -8.94 18.14
C GLU A 129 1.19 -8.57 17.56
N SER A 130 0.66 -7.41 17.94
CA SER A 130 -0.73 -7.07 17.65
C SER A 130 -0.99 -5.58 17.51
N LEU A 131 -1.99 -5.25 16.68
CA LEU A 131 -2.56 -3.92 16.50
C LEU A 131 -4.06 -3.99 16.74
N GLN A 132 -4.54 -3.33 17.79
CA GLN A 132 -5.96 -3.08 18.03
C GLN A 132 -6.36 -1.80 17.31
N LEU A 133 -7.39 -1.91 16.47
CA LEU A 133 -7.79 -0.89 15.51
C LEU A 133 -9.24 -0.50 15.71
N SER A 134 -9.55 0.74 15.36
CA SER A 134 -10.91 1.27 15.24
C SER A 134 -11.06 2.01 13.93
N HIS A 135 -12.16 1.82 13.22
CA HIS A 135 -12.47 2.58 12.01
C HIS A 135 -13.83 3.25 12.18
N PRO A 136 -13.92 4.59 12.16
CA PRO A 136 -15.17 5.30 12.40
C PRO A 136 -16.20 5.15 11.28
N ASN A 137 -15.73 4.98 10.02
CA ASN A 137 -16.60 4.86 8.84
C ASN A 137 -16.20 3.67 7.92
N PRO A 138 -16.40 2.41 8.35
CA PRO A 138 -15.91 1.23 7.64
C PRO A 138 -16.48 1.06 6.22
N ARG A 139 -17.55 1.79 5.86
CA ARG A 139 -18.09 1.85 4.49
C ARG A 139 -17.04 2.30 3.47
N GLN A 140 -16.11 3.17 3.87
CA GLN A 140 -15.07 3.70 2.98
C GLN A 140 -14.16 2.61 2.41
N LEU A 141 -13.98 1.50 3.14
CA LEU A 141 -13.15 0.37 2.71
C LEU A 141 -13.72 -0.36 1.48
N TYR A 142 -15.00 -0.15 1.15
CA TYR A 142 -15.66 -0.78 0.01
C TYR A 142 -15.51 0.04 -1.28
N GLN A 143 -14.93 1.25 -1.22
CA GLN A 143 -14.68 2.05 -2.41
C GLN A 143 -13.70 1.33 -3.34
N GLY A 144 -14.08 1.19 -4.61
CA GLY A 144 -13.28 0.50 -5.62
C GLY A 144 -13.24 -1.03 -5.50
N ILE A 145 -13.97 -1.62 -4.56
CA ILE A 145 -14.07 -3.08 -4.41
C ILE A 145 -15.35 -3.59 -5.07
N ALA A 146 -15.21 -4.44 -6.08
CA ALA A 146 -16.34 -5.11 -6.71
C ALA A 146 -16.68 -6.41 -5.95
N LEU A 147 -17.79 -6.42 -5.22
CA LEU A 147 -18.32 -7.63 -4.60
C LEU A 147 -19.39 -8.25 -5.51
N ARG A 148 -19.17 -9.48 -5.98
CA ARG A 148 -20.15 -10.18 -6.84
C ARG A 148 -21.41 -10.50 -6.04
N GLY A 149 -22.56 -10.05 -6.54
CA GLY A 149 -23.87 -10.38 -5.97
C GLY A 149 -24.18 -9.72 -4.62
N VAL A 150 -23.44 -8.68 -4.25
CA VAL A 150 -23.61 -7.96 -2.98
C VAL A 150 -23.92 -6.51 -3.25
N GLU A 151 -25.07 -6.03 -2.76
CA GLU A 151 -25.47 -4.62 -2.82
C GLU A 151 -25.24 -3.95 -1.46
N LEU A 152 -24.49 -2.83 -1.47
CA LEU A 152 -24.25 -2.03 -0.26
C LEU A 152 -25.39 -1.04 -0.03
N LYS A 153 -26.33 -1.41 0.84
CA LYS A 153 -27.42 -0.50 1.25
C LYS A 153 -26.85 0.81 1.81
N PRO A 154 -27.48 1.98 1.56
CA PRO A 154 -26.99 3.29 2.04
C PRO A 154 -26.82 3.40 3.55
N THR A 155 -27.53 2.58 4.32
CA THR A 155 -27.56 2.61 5.79
C THR A 155 -26.44 1.81 6.46
N ILE A 156 -25.69 1.00 5.69
CA ILE A 156 -24.62 0.13 6.20
C ILE A 156 -23.29 0.89 6.27
N GLY A 157 -22.51 0.58 7.30
CA GLY A 157 -21.18 1.12 7.59
C GLY A 157 -21.21 2.43 8.38
N THR A 158 -22.30 2.67 9.11
CA THR A 158 -22.48 3.84 9.98
C THR A 158 -22.02 3.58 11.42
N THR A 159 -21.88 2.31 11.80
CA THR A 159 -21.31 1.91 13.10
C THR A 159 -19.81 1.71 12.95
N PRO A 160 -18.99 2.27 13.85
CA PRO A 160 -17.55 2.01 13.87
C PRO A 160 -17.25 0.51 13.97
N VAL A 161 -16.18 0.07 13.32
CA VAL A 161 -15.68 -1.30 13.45
C VAL A 161 -14.40 -1.29 14.26
N THR A 162 -14.28 -2.22 15.20
CA THR A 162 -13.03 -2.51 15.91
C THR A 162 -12.56 -3.91 15.60
N LEU A 163 -11.25 -4.11 15.57
CA LEU A 163 -10.65 -5.42 15.37
C LEU A 163 -9.22 -5.47 15.91
N THR A 164 -8.66 -6.67 15.95
CA THR A 164 -7.25 -6.93 16.21
C THR A 164 -6.58 -7.51 14.97
N LEU A 165 -5.47 -6.91 14.52
CA LEU A 165 -4.52 -7.60 13.65
C LEU A 165 -3.49 -8.31 14.52
N SER A 166 -3.41 -9.64 14.40
CA SER A 166 -2.37 -10.46 15.05
C SER A 166 -1.30 -10.83 14.02
N LEU A 167 -0.05 -10.43 14.28
CA LEU A 167 1.09 -10.60 13.39
C LEU A 167 2.01 -11.71 13.92
N LYS A 168 1.92 -12.90 13.34
CA LYS A 168 2.71 -14.06 13.79
C LYS A 168 3.95 -14.23 12.91
N PRO A 169 5.18 -14.21 13.47
CA PRO A 169 6.36 -14.59 12.72
C PRO A 169 6.26 -16.06 12.29
N LEU A 170 6.68 -16.34 11.05
CA LEU A 170 6.80 -17.67 10.49
C LEU A 170 8.27 -18.01 10.23
N SER A 171 8.52 -19.27 9.88
CA SER A 171 9.84 -19.69 9.39
C SER A 171 10.26 -18.91 8.14
N ALA A 172 11.57 -18.85 7.88
CA ALA A 172 12.17 -18.13 6.75
C ALA A 172 11.95 -16.60 6.74
N GLY A 173 11.71 -15.99 7.91
CA GLY A 173 11.60 -14.54 8.03
C GLY A 173 10.34 -13.97 7.37
N LYS A 174 9.26 -14.76 7.33
CA LYS A 174 7.93 -14.33 6.88
C LYS A 174 7.06 -13.95 8.07
N THR A 175 5.96 -13.24 7.82
CA THR A 175 4.99 -12.86 8.85
C THR A 175 3.57 -13.08 8.36
N GLN A 176 2.74 -13.76 9.16
CA GLN A 176 1.32 -13.94 8.89
C GLN A 176 0.49 -12.95 9.70
N ILE A 177 -0.39 -12.20 9.03
CA ILE A 177 -1.32 -11.27 9.65
C ILE A 177 -2.72 -11.89 9.64
N ASN A 178 -3.31 -12.04 10.81
CA ASN A 178 -4.66 -12.56 11.00
C ASN A 178 -5.57 -11.44 11.51
N MET A 179 -6.77 -11.36 10.97
CA MET A 179 -7.82 -10.45 11.46
C MET A 179 -8.65 -11.20 12.51
N GLN A 180 -8.77 -10.64 13.71
CA GLN A 180 -9.42 -11.24 14.87
C GLN A 180 -10.29 -10.22 15.60
N ASP A 181 -11.15 -10.70 16.50
CA ASP A 181 -11.98 -9.88 17.40
C ASP A 181 -12.80 -8.79 16.70
N ILE A 182 -13.23 -9.05 15.46
CA ILE A 182 -13.97 -8.07 14.64
C ILE A 182 -15.33 -7.82 15.29
N LYS A 183 -15.60 -6.56 15.64
CA LYS A 183 -16.85 -6.08 16.24
C LYS A 183 -17.28 -4.80 15.54
N GLY A 184 -18.58 -4.53 15.49
CA GLY A 184 -19.13 -3.34 14.85
C GLY A 184 -20.33 -3.66 13.98
N ASP A 185 -20.44 -2.95 12.86
CA ASP A 185 -21.55 -3.10 11.91
C ASP A 185 -21.62 -4.51 11.32
N LYS A 186 -22.60 -5.30 11.77
CA LYS A 186 -22.79 -6.71 11.38
C LYS A 186 -23.35 -6.88 9.97
N ASP A 187 -23.91 -5.81 9.41
CA ASP A 187 -24.50 -5.84 8.08
C ASP A 187 -23.46 -5.59 6.99
N LEU A 188 -22.20 -5.30 7.36
CA LEU A 188 -21.08 -5.17 6.43
C LEU A 188 -20.77 -6.51 5.75
N PRO A 189 -21.07 -6.63 4.45
CA PRO A 189 -20.96 -7.92 3.77
C PRO A 189 -19.51 -8.26 3.50
N GLN A 190 -19.09 -9.48 3.88
CA GLN A 190 -17.75 -9.98 3.63
C GLN A 190 -16.63 -9.05 4.13
N PHE A 191 -16.83 -8.38 5.29
CA PHE A 191 -15.91 -7.37 5.80
C PHE A 191 -14.44 -7.82 5.83
N SER A 192 -14.14 -9.02 6.34
CA SER A 192 -12.77 -9.56 6.39
C SER A 192 -12.15 -9.74 5.00
N THR A 193 -12.94 -10.13 4.00
CA THR A 193 -12.50 -10.22 2.60
C THR A 193 -12.11 -8.85 2.05
N VAL A 194 -12.99 -7.86 2.27
CA VAL A 194 -12.78 -6.48 1.81
C VAL A 194 -11.56 -5.87 2.47
N LEU A 195 -11.45 -5.99 3.80
CA LEU A 195 -10.32 -5.49 4.56
C LEU A 195 -9.01 -6.18 4.14
N GLY A 196 -9.03 -7.51 3.97
CA GLY A 196 -7.86 -8.25 3.50
C GLY A 196 -7.38 -7.81 2.13
N GLN A 197 -8.30 -7.53 1.19
CA GLN A 197 -7.96 -7.01 -0.12
C GLN A 197 -7.39 -5.59 -0.06
N GLN A 198 -7.98 -4.70 0.74
CA GLN A 198 -7.49 -3.34 0.93
C GLN A 198 -6.09 -3.34 1.57
N LEU A 199 -5.87 -4.13 2.63
CA LEU A 199 -4.57 -4.27 3.26
C LEU A 199 -3.54 -4.85 2.29
N SER A 200 -3.90 -5.86 1.50
CA SER A 200 -3.01 -6.40 0.47
C SER A 200 -2.59 -5.32 -0.53
N ASN A 201 -3.51 -4.47 -0.97
CA ASN A 201 -3.19 -3.37 -1.88
C ASN A 201 -2.25 -2.33 -1.27
N GLN A 202 -2.43 -2.01 0.02
CA GLN A 202 -1.58 -1.05 0.73
C GLN A 202 -0.20 -1.59 1.13
N LEU A 203 -0.07 -2.91 1.24
CA LEU A 203 1.15 -3.61 1.65
C LEU A 203 1.99 -4.13 0.47
N ARG A 204 1.47 -4.05 -0.76
CA ARG A 204 2.24 -4.36 -1.96
C ARG A 204 3.44 -3.43 -2.11
#